data_AF-A0A0Q8STV7-F1
#
_entry.id   AF-A0A0Q8STV7-F1
#
_cell.length_a   1.000
_cell.length_b   1.000
_cell.length_c   1.000
_cell.angle_alpha   90.00
_cell.angle_beta   90.00
_cell.angle_gamma   90.00
#
_symmetry.space_group_name_H-M   'P 1'
#
loop_
_entity.id
_entity.type
_entity.pdbx_description
1 polymer ?
#
loop_
_entity_poly.entity_id
_entity_poly.type
_entity_poly.pdbx_seq_one_letter_code
_entity_poly.pdbx_strand_id
1 'polypeptide(L)'
;MPEPVLRELLPCLRDWLDTQRDDNGAMALLRGLVAESIKAEANSKDIQLREFDAQELAEACDWPEQDDFTAASKRVKGVQFDAYLESRERSVEAFFESKGFARAIRLGKHSPKGRHRARWFLEAYVPGEQTSPTALQPVDQPVEPALGVLSQEIEYVYLHTPDMIYH
;
A
#
# COMPACT_ATOMS: atom_id res chain seq x y z
N MET A 1 8.61 5.70 -25.25
CA MET A 1 7.42 6.36 -24.67
C MET A 1 7.85 6.81 -23.28
N PRO A 2 7.67 8.08 -22.89
CA PRO A 2 7.92 8.48 -21.50
C PRO A 2 7.02 7.62 -20.59
N GLU A 3 7.58 7.15 -19.48
CA GLU A 3 6.80 6.37 -18.52
C GLU A 3 5.66 7.23 -17.98
N PRO A 4 4.40 6.75 -17.98
CA PRO A 4 3.31 7.49 -17.35
C PRO A 4 3.66 7.65 -15.87
N VAL A 5 3.81 8.91 -15.47
CA VAL A 5 4.04 9.28 -14.07
C VAL A 5 2.73 9.07 -13.32
N LEU A 6 2.78 8.69 -12.05
CA LEU A 6 1.60 8.42 -11.19
C LEU A 6 0.45 9.44 -11.38
N ARG A 7 0.80 10.71 -11.61
CA ARG A 7 -0.11 11.82 -11.93
C ARG A 7 -1.10 11.54 -13.08
N GLU A 8 -0.71 10.77 -14.11
CA GLU A 8 -1.59 10.41 -15.23
C GLU A 8 -2.48 9.20 -14.91
N LEU A 9 -1.97 8.30 -14.06
CA LEU A 9 -2.66 7.07 -13.68
C LEU A 9 -3.77 7.34 -12.64
N LEU A 10 -3.59 8.33 -11.77
CA LEU A 10 -4.56 8.66 -10.72
C LEU A 10 -5.94 9.08 -11.27
N PRO A 11 -6.06 9.98 -12.27
CA PRO A 11 -7.34 10.26 -12.91
C PRO A 11 -7.96 9.02 -13.56
N CYS A 12 -7.14 8.14 -14.17
CA CYS A 12 -7.62 6.90 -14.78
C CYS A 12 -8.21 5.95 -13.73
N LEU A 13 -7.56 5.81 -12.56
CA LEU A 13 -8.11 5.03 -11.45
C LEU A 13 -9.42 5.62 -10.92
N ARG A 14 -9.50 6.95 -10.79
CA ARG A 14 -10.75 7.62 -10.42
C ARG A 14 -11.87 7.29 -11.41
N ASP A 15 -11.59 7.40 -12.70
CA ASP A 15 -12.58 7.09 -13.73
C ASP A 15 -13.03 5.61 -13.65
N TRP A 16 -12.11 4.68 -13.35
CA TRP A 16 -12.49 3.28 -13.10
C TRP A 16 -13.40 3.14 -11.87
N LEU A 17 -13.08 3.82 -10.75
CA LEU A 17 -13.91 3.83 -9.54
C LEU A 17 -15.32 4.39 -9.78
N ASP A 18 -15.47 5.32 -10.72
CA ASP A 18 -16.77 5.88 -11.09
C ASP A 18 -17.62 4.90 -11.93
N THR A 19 -16.99 3.90 -12.57
CA THR A 19 -17.73 2.81 -13.24
C THR A 19 -18.20 1.70 -12.29
N GLN A 20 -17.64 1.64 -11.08
CA GLN A 20 -18.00 0.65 -10.07
C GLN A 20 -19.34 1.05 -9.41
N ARG A 21 -20.24 0.09 -9.24
CA ARG A 21 -21.61 0.31 -8.72
C ARG A 21 -21.78 -0.07 -7.25
N ASP A 22 -20.75 -0.65 -6.65
CA ASP A 22 -20.79 -1.17 -5.30
C ASP A 22 -20.48 -0.08 -4.27
N ASP A 23 -21.53 0.37 -3.57
CA ASP A 23 -21.39 1.35 -2.50
C ASP A 23 -20.98 0.67 -1.18
N ASN A 24 -19.68 0.45 -1.01
CA ASN A 24 -19.11 -0.09 0.21
C ASN A 24 -18.00 0.81 0.76
N GLY A 25 -17.67 0.60 2.04
CA GLY A 25 -16.66 1.39 2.73
C GLY A 25 -15.27 1.34 2.07
N ALA A 26 -14.94 0.25 1.36
CA ALA A 26 -13.64 0.10 0.71
C ALA A 26 -13.53 0.98 -0.53
N MET A 27 -14.60 1.03 -1.33
CA MET A 27 -14.69 1.94 -2.46
C MET A 27 -14.65 3.40 -1.99
N ALA A 28 -15.38 3.75 -0.93
CA ALA A 28 -15.35 5.10 -0.36
C ALA A 28 -13.95 5.49 0.10
N LEU A 29 -13.27 4.60 0.82
CA LEU A 29 -11.89 4.80 1.29
C LEU A 29 -10.90 4.96 0.14
N LEU A 30 -11.02 4.13 -0.90
CA LEU A 30 -10.16 4.19 -2.07
C LEU A 30 -10.39 5.47 -2.89
N ARG A 31 -11.64 5.93 -3.01
CA ARG A 31 -11.96 7.24 -3.61
C ARG A 31 -11.33 8.38 -2.83
N GLY A 32 -11.40 8.35 -1.49
CA GLY A 32 -10.73 9.31 -0.61
C GLY A 32 -9.22 9.34 -0.84
N LEU A 33 -8.56 8.17 -0.83
CA LEU A 33 -7.13 8.04 -1.08
C LEU A 33 -6.71 8.56 -2.47
N VAL A 34 -7.47 8.25 -3.52
CA VAL A 34 -7.22 8.76 -4.88
C VAL A 34 -7.38 10.27 -4.93
N ALA A 35 -8.42 10.83 -4.32
CA ALA A 35 -8.64 12.27 -4.28
C ALA A 35 -7.50 13.01 -3.58
N GLU A 36 -7.05 12.52 -2.42
CA GLU A 36 -5.92 13.12 -1.71
C GLU A 36 -4.60 12.98 -2.46
N SER A 37 -4.39 11.85 -3.13
CA SER A 37 -3.21 11.63 -3.98
C SER A 37 -3.19 12.60 -5.17
N ILE A 38 -4.33 12.88 -5.81
CA ILE A 38 -4.45 13.88 -6.87
C ILE A 38 -4.13 15.28 -6.33
N LYS A 39 -4.68 15.66 -5.17
CA LYS A 39 -4.39 16.95 -4.52
C LYS A 39 -2.91 17.09 -4.17
N ALA A 40 -2.29 16.02 -3.69
CA ALA A 40 -0.88 15.99 -3.36
C ALA A 40 0.01 16.20 -4.58
N GLU A 41 -0.27 15.47 -5.65
CA GLU A 41 0.45 15.57 -6.93
C GLU A 41 0.32 16.96 -7.56
N ALA A 42 -0.81 17.63 -7.40
CA ALA A 42 -1.01 18.99 -7.89
C ALA A 42 -0.17 20.04 -7.14
N ASN A 43 0.10 19.82 -5.86
CA ASN A 43 0.77 20.77 -4.98
C ASN A 43 2.27 20.50 -4.77
N SER A 44 2.75 19.30 -5.11
CA SER A 44 4.16 18.92 -4.97
C SER A 44 4.94 19.07 -6.27
N LYS A 45 6.15 19.62 -6.17
CA LYS A 45 7.17 19.54 -7.24
C LYS A 45 8.03 18.28 -7.12
N ASP A 46 8.00 17.64 -5.96
CA ASP A 46 8.73 16.41 -5.69
C ASP A 46 7.81 15.21 -5.94
N ILE A 47 8.29 14.28 -6.76
CA ILE A 47 7.63 13.02 -7.16
C ILE A 47 7.79 11.99 -6.02
N GLN A 48 7.66 12.41 -4.77
CA GLN A 48 7.64 11.46 -3.66
C GLN A 48 6.21 10.95 -3.48
N LEU A 49 6.06 9.63 -3.42
CA LEU A 49 4.82 8.96 -3.09
C LEU A 49 4.29 9.53 -1.77
N ARG A 50 3.15 10.23 -1.82
CA ARG A 50 2.54 10.74 -0.60
C ARG A 50 1.87 9.59 0.13
N GLU A 51 2.30 9.42 1.37
CA GLU A 51 1.75 8.46 2.30
C GLU A 51 0.68 9.15 3.16
N PHE A 52 -0.40 8.43 3.46
CA PHE A 52 -1.50 8.90 4.30
C PHE A 52 -1.70 7.96 5.48
N ASP A 53 -1.85 8.48 6.69
CA ASP A 53 -2.22 7.69 7.86
C ASP A 53 -3.74 7.49 7.98
N ALA A 54 -4.17 6.69 8.96
CA ALA A 54 -5.59 6.35 9.10
C ALA A 54 -6.48 7.55 9.41
N GLN A 55 -5.94 8.58 10.07
CA GLN A 55 -6.69 9.79 10.42
C GLN A 55 -6.87 10.68 9.19
N GLU A 56 -5.80 10.88 8.41
CA GLU A 56 -5.87 11.60 7.13
C GLU A 56 -6.84 10.91 6.15
N LEU A 57 -6.87 9.57 6.14
CA LEU A 57 -7.83 8.81 5.35
C LEU A 57 -9.27 8.95 5.84
N ALA A 58 -9.49 9.01 7.16
CA ALA A 58 -10.82 9.23 7.72
C ALA A 58 -11.34 10.64 7.41
N GLU A 59 -10.48 11.66 7.48
CA GLU A 59 -10.78 13.03 7.06
C GLU A 59 -11.12 13.09 5.58
N ALA A 60 -10.33 12.43 4.72
CA ALA A 60 -10.58 12.36 3.27
C ALA A 60 -11.93 11.74 2.91
N CYS A 61 -12.47 10.89 3.78
CA CYS A 61 -13.75 10.22 3.61
C CYS A 61 -14.91 10.89 4.38
N ASP A 62 -14.65 12.02 5.04
CA ASP A 62 -15.61 12.70 5.93
C ASP A 62 -16.22 11.75 6.97
N TRP A 63 -15.38 10.91 7.57
CA TRP A 63 -15.81 9.94 8.57
C TRP A 63 -15.87 10.57 9.97
N PRO A 64 -16.85 10.16 10.82
CA PRO A 64 -16.95 10.67 12.19
C PRO A 64 -15.69 10.47 13.04
N GLU A 65 -14.87 9.47 12.72
CA GLU A 65 -13.65 9.12 13.44
C GLU A 65 -12.43 9.98 13.06
N GLN A 66 -12.57 11.00 12.21
CA GLN A 66 -11.46 11.84 11.74
C GLN A 66 -10.65 12.55 12.84
N ASP A 67 -11.22 12.72 14.04
CA ASP A 67 -10.54 13.33 15.19
C ASP A 67 -9.94 12.29 16.17
N ASP A 68 -10.17 10.99 15.95
CA ASP A 68 -9.65 9.88 16.77
C ASP A 68 -8.90 8.86 15.92
N PHE A 69 -7.56 8.96 15.93
CA PHE A 69 -6.69 8.03 15.22
C PHE A 69 -6.97 6.55 15.53
N THR A 70 -7.31 6.21 16.77
CA THR A 70 -7.53 4.80 17.17
C THR A 70 -8.83 4.29 16.55
N ALA A 71 -9.89 5.09 16.61
CA ALA A 71 -11.17 4.77 15.97
C ALA A 71 -11.03 4.73 14.45
N ALA A 72 -10.34 5.70 13.84
CA ALA A 72 -10.04 5.75 12.41
C ALA A 72 -9.23 4.52 11.96
N SER A 73 -8.17 4.16 12.69
CA SER A 73 -7.36 2.98 12.40
C SER A 73 -8.18 1.69 12.46
N LYS A 74 -9.08 1.56 13.44
CA LYS A 74 -9.99 0.41 13.54
C LYS A 74 -10.94 0.35 12.34
N ARG A 75 -11.49 1.49 11.93
CA ARG A 75 -12.40 1.59 10.78
C ARG A 75 -11.69 1.26 9.48
N VAL A 76 -10.55 1.88 9.19
CA VAL A 76 -9.73 1.60 8.00
C VAL A 76 -9.37 0.11 7.90
N LYS A 77 -8.94 -0.51 9.01
CA LYS A 77 -8.66 -1.96 9.05
C LYS A 77 -9.91 -2.81 8.81
N GLY A 78 -11.06 -2.41 9.36
CA GLY A 78 -12.33 -3.14 9.20
C GLY A 78 -12.88 -3.09 7.79
N VAL A 79 -12.53 -2.06 7.02
CA VAL A 79 -12.99 -1.84 5.64
C VAL A 79 -12.31 -2.79 4.64
N GLN A 80 -11.16 -3.38 4.96
CA GLN A 80 -10.43 -4.36 4.13
C GLN A 80 -10.18 -3.90 2.68
N PHE A 81 -9.87 -2.62 2.48
CA PHE A 81 -9.69 -2.07 1.13
C PHE A 81 -8.45 -2.61 0.39
N ASP A 82 -7.46 -3.15 1.10
CA ASP A 82 -6.37 -3.94 0.51
C ASP A 82 -6.95 -5.10 -0.31
N ALA A 83 -7.78 -5.94 0.33
CA ALA A 83 -8.45 -7.08 -0.32
C ALA A 83 -9.44 -6.64 -1.40
N TYR A 84 -10.06 -5.47 -1.27
CA TYR A 84 -10.95 -4.92 -2.28
C TYR A 84 -10.23 -4.70 -3.61
N LEU A 85 -9.06 -4.05 -3.59
CA LEU A 85 -8.28 -3.78 -4.79
C LEU A 85 -7.69 -5.07 -5.38
N GLU A 86 -7.14 -5.95 -4.54
CA GLU A 86 -6.60 -7.25 -4.93
C GLU A 86 -7.66 -8.12 -5.64
N SER A 87 -8.88 -8.20 -5.10
CA SER A 87 -9.97 -8.96 -5.73
C SER A 87 -10.40 -8.45 -7.10
N ARG A 88 -10.02 -7.20 -7.44
CA ARG A 88 -10.38 -6.52 -8.69
C ARG A 88 -9.16 -6.22 -9.56
N GLU A 89 -7.98 -6.74 -9.22
CA GLU A 89 -6.71 -6.47 -9.90
C GLU A 89 -6.83 -6.57 -11.43
N ARG A 90 -7.31 -7.71 -11.95
CA ARG A 90 -7.49 -7.90 -13.40
C ARG A 90 -8.46 -6.90 -14.05
N SER A 91 -9.50 -6.49 -13.33
CA SER A 91 -10.48 -5.50 -13.84
C SER A 91 -9.86 -4.11 -13.92
N VAL A 92 -9.06 -3.76 -12.91
CA VAL A 92 -8.29 -2.51 -12.88
C VAL A 92 -7.27 -2.50 -14.01
N GLU A 93 -6.44 -3.55 -14.13
CA GLU A 93 -5.42 -3.68 -15.17
C GLU A 93 -6.00 -3.58 -16.57
N ALA A 94 -7.08 -4.31 -16.86
CA ALA A 94 -7.75 -4.25 -18.15
C ALA A 94 -8.31 -2.85 -18.45
N PHE A 95 -8.75 -2.11 -17.43
CA PHE A 95 -9.20 -0.73 -17.62
C PHE A 95 -8.05 0.19 -18.00
N PHE A 96 -6.92 0.12 -17.30
CA PHE A 96 -5.71 0.88 -17.63
C PHE A 96 -5.22 0.57 -19.04
N GLU A 97 -5.17 -0.71 -19.42
CA GLU A 97 -4.79 -1.14 -20.77
C GLU A 97 -5.74 -0.58 -21.83
N SER A 98 -7.06 -0.62 -21.58
CA SER A 98 -8.06 -0.05 -22.51
C SER A 98 -7.92 1.46 -22.74
N LYS A 99 -7.27 2.17 -21.80
CA LYS A 99 -6.95 3.59 -21.87
C LYS A 99 -5.57 3.87 -22.47
N GLY A 100 -4.83 2.82 -22.85
CA GLY A 100 -3.51 2.92 -23.46
C GLY A 100 -2.35 3.00 -22.46
N PHE A 101 -2.58 2.71 -21.18
CA PHE A 101 -1.52 2.67 -20.18
C PHE A 101 -0.88 1.28 -20.10
N ALA A 102 0.45 1.22 -20.11
CA ALA A 102 1.22 0.01 -19.88
C ALA A 102 1.48 -0.28 -18.38
N ARG A 103 0.97 0.59 -17.50
CA ARG A 103 1.09 0.52 -16.05
C ARG A 103 -0.28 0.59 -15.41
N ALA A 104 -0.43 -0.07 -14.28
CA ALA A 104 -1.60 0.02 -13.41
C ALA A 104 -1.21 0.63 -12.06
N ILE A 105 -2.21 0.88 -11.21
CA ILE A 105 -2.01 1.33 -9.83
C ILE A 105 -2.35 0.20 -8.88
N ARG A 106 -1.51 0.03 -7.86
CA ARG A 106 -1.81 -0.80 -6.69
C ARG A 106 -1.70 0.00 -5.41
N LEU A 107 -2.26 -0.59 -4.36
CA LEU A 107 -2.18 -0.05 -3.01
C LEU A 107 -0.88 -0.51 -2.35
N GLY A 108 -0.08 0.46 -1.92
CA GLY A 108 1.08 0.26 -1.07
C GLY A 108 0.75 0.54 0.39
N LYS A 109 1.44 -0.17 1.29
CA LYS A 109 1.31 0.01 2.73
C LYS A 109 2.67 -0.01 3.41
N HIS A 110 2.99 1.06 4.10
CA HIS A 110 4.15 1.13 4.97
C HIS A 110 3.68 0.92 6.42
N SER A 111 4.16 -0.14 7.06
CA SER A 111 3.90 -0.41 8.47
C SER A 111 5.22 -0.68 9.19
N PRO A 112 5.88 0.37 9.72
CA PRO A 112 7.13 0.20 10.44
C PRO A 112 6.90 -0.67 11.68
N LYS A 113 7.88 -1.52 12.03
CA LYS A 113 7.80 -2.33 13.25
C LYS A 113 7.73 -1.41 14.48
N GLY A 114 6.75 -1.62 15.37
CA GLY A 114 6.61 -0.89 16.64
C GLY A 114 5.40 0.04 16.71
N ARG A 115 5.50 1.14 17.46
CA ARG A 115 4.40 2.11 17.72
C ARG A 115 4.12 3.07 16.56
N HIS A 116 4.67 2.82 15.37
CA HIS A 116 4.52 3.72 14.24
C HIS A 116 3.15 3.56 13.58
N ARG A 117 2.63 4.67 13.05
CA ARG A 117 1.37 4.69 12.32
C ARG A 117 1.55 3.95 11.00
N ALA A 118 0.65 3.01 10.71
CA ALA A 118 0.55 2.46 9.37
C ALA A 118 0.16 3.58 8.41
N ARG A 119 0.77 3.58 7.22
CA ARG A 119 0.49 4.54 6.16
C ARG A 119 0.24 3.83 4.86
N TRP A 120 -0.61 4.43 4.04
CA TRP A 120 -1.05 3.91 2.75
C TRP A 120 -0.71 4.90 1.65
N PHE A 121 -0.41 4.38 0.47
CA PHE A 121 -0.07 5.16 -0.71
C PHE A 121 -0.47 4.41 -1.98
N LEU A 122 -0.55 5.10 -3.10
CA LEU A 122 -0.81 4.49 -4.41
C LEU A 122 0.48 4.48 -5.21
N GLU A 123 0.84 3.32 -5.75
CA GLU A 123 2.05 3.17 -6.56
C GLU A 123 1.75 2.60 -7.94
N ALA A 124 2.51 3.06 -8.93
CA ALA A 124 2.45 2.56 -10.29
C ALA A 124 3.26 1.26 -10.39
N TYR A 125 2.72 0.27 -11.09
CA TYR A 125 3.42 -1.00 -11.38
C TYR A 125 3.12 -1.46 -12.81
N VAL A 126 3.94 -2.38 -13.33
CA VAL A 126 3.73 -3.02 -14.63
C VAL A 126 2.94 -4.32 -14.43
N PRO A 127 1.74 -4.47 -15.02
CA PRO A 127 0.99 -5.73 -14.96
C PRO A 127 1.82 -6.92 -15.44
N GLY A 128 1.77 -8.03 -14.70
CA GLY A 128 2.52 -9.24 -15.03
C GLY A 128 3.97 -9.29 -14.53
N GLU A 129 4.54 -8.16 -14.06
CA GLU A 129 5.76 -8.21 -13.25
C GLU A 129 5.38 -8.58 -11.82
N GLN A 130 5.73 -9.80 -11.39
CA GLN A 130 5.65 -10.20 -9.98
C GLN A 130 6.63 -9.37 -9.16
N THR A 131 6.19 -8.18 -8.76
CA THR A 131 6.85 -7.41 -7.72
C THR A 131 6.15 -7.77 -6.43
N SER A 132 6.80 -8.61 -5.62
CA SER A 132 6.45 -8.76 -4.20
C SER A 132 6.22 -7.36 -3.62
N PRO A 133 5.17 -7.15 -2.79
CA PRO A 133 4.91 -5.85 -2.20
C PRO A 133 6.20 -5.40 -1.54
N THR A 134 6.78 -4.33 -2.07
CA THR A 134 8.05 -3.81 -1.59
C THR A 134 7.75 -3.22 -0.22
N ALA A 135 7.89 -4.03 0.81
CA ALA A 135 8.33 -3.52 2.09
C ALA A 135 9.66 -2.83 1.79
N LEU A 136 9.62 -1.51 1.61
CA LEU A 136 10.82 -0.68 1.51
C LEU A 136 11.64 -1.00 2.76
N GLN A 137 12.62 -1.89 2.60
CA GLN A 137 13.58 -2.13 3.64
C GLN A 137 14.30 -0.80 3.87
N PRO A 138 14.53 -0.39 5.13
CA PRO A 138 15.37 0.75 5.41
C PRO A 138 16.70 0.56 4.68
N VAL A 139 17.08 1.55 3.85
CA VAL A 139 18.39 1.59 3.21
C VAL A 139 19.42 1.80 4.32
N ASP A 140 19.88 0.69 4.90
CA ASP A 140 21.13 0.63 5.63
C ASP A 140 22.13 -0.03 4.67
N GLN A 141 22.72 0.78 3.78
CA GLN A 141 23.95 0.36 3.10
C GLN A 141 25.10 0.56 4.08
N PRO A 142 25.87 -0.51 4.32
CA PRO A 142 27.31 -0.38 4.14
C PRO A 142 27.81 -1.44 3.16
N VAL A 143 28.35 -0.92 2.04
CA VAL A 143 29.42 -1.43 1.17
C VAL A 143 29.84 -2.90 1.35
N GLU A 144 29.80 -3.65 0.23
CA GLU A 144 30.36 -5.00 0.06
C GLU A 144 31.78 -5.15 0.64
N PRO A 145 32.16 -6.39 0.98
CA PRO A 145 33.03 -7.06 0.02
C PRO A 145 32.57 -8.48 -0.31
N ALA A 146 32.60 -8.79 -1.60
CA ALA A 146 32.49 -10.14 -2.14
C ALA A 146 33.49 -11.11 -1.49
N LEU A 147 33.04 -12.32 -1.14
CA LEU A 147 33.83 -13.57 -1.17
C LEU A 147 32.95 -14.79 -0.77
N GLY A 148 32.75 -15.70 -1.73
CA GLY A 148 32.87 -17.15 -1.48
C GLY A 148 31.72 -17.92 -0.80
N VAL A 149 31.03 -18.73 -1.61
CA VAL A 149 30.61 -20.14 -1.41
C VAL A 149 30.18 -20.61 0.01
N LEU A 150 28.91 -21.03 0.15
CA LEU A 150 28.47 -22.43 0.40
C LEU A 150 27.06 -22.45 1.01
N SER A 151 26.17 -23.24 0.40
CA SER A 151 24.88 -23.66 0.94
C SER A 151 25.05 -24.25 2.34
N GLN A 152 24.31 -23.73 3.32
CA GLN A 152 24.08 -24.45 4.58
C GLN A 152 22.59 -24.39 4.93
N GLU A 153 21.98 -25.57 4.96
CA GLU A 153 20.68 -25.86 5.53
C GLU A 153 20.67 -25.40 6.99
N ILE A 154 19.70 -24.56 7.35
CA ILE A 154 19.54 -24.13 8.74
C ILE A 154 18.73 -25.19 9.47
N GLU A 155 19.43 -26.03 10.24
CA GLU A 155 18.86 -26.95 11.22
C GLU A 155 18.38 -26.15 12.45
N TYR A 156 17.07 -26.14 12.70
CA TYR A 156 16.48 -25.50 13.87
C TYR A 156 16.48 -26.46 15.07
N VAL A 157 17.42 -26.27 16.00
CA VAL A 157 17.41 -26.94 17.30
C VAL A 157 16.56 -26.13 18.29
N TYR A 158 15.42 -26.69 18.71
CA TYR A 158 14.60 -26.12 19.79
C TYR A 158 15.25 -26.44 21.15
N LEU A 159 15.72 -25.41 21.86
CA LEU A 159 16.07 -25.54 23.28
C LEU A 159 14.79 -25.52 24.11
N HIS A 160 14.44 -26.70 24.64
CA HIS A 160 13.36 -26.89 25.59
C HIS A 160 13.86 -26.46 26.99
N THR A 161 13.32 -25.37 27.54
CA THR A 161 13.49 -25.02 28.96
C THR A 161 12.42 -25.73 29.79
N PRO A 162 12.76 -26.66 30.69
CA PRO A 162 11.79 -27.21 31.62
C PRO A 162 11.50 -26.24 32.78
N ASP A 163 10.21 -26.13 33.09
CA ASP A 163 9.60 -25.32 34.14
C ASP A 163 10.23 -25.53 35.53
N MET A 164 10.43 -24.41 36.23
CA MET A 164 10.53 -24.37 37.67
C MET A 164 9.16 -24.62 38.29
N ILE A 165 9.01 -25.70 39.07
CA ILE A 165 7.93 -25.83 40.05
C ILE A 165 8.57 -25.85 41.44
N TYR A 166 8.24 -24.80 42.20
CA TYR A 166 8.34 -24.77 43.66
C TYR A 166 7.27 -25.67 44.25
N HIS A 167 7.66 -26.57 45.17
CA HIS A 167 6.96 -26.83 46.43
C HIS A 167 7.84 -27.67 47.36
#